data_AF-A0ABC9G160-F1
#
_entry.id   AF-A0ABC9G160-F1
#
_cell.length_a   1.000
_cell.length_b   1.000
_cell.length_c   1.000
_cell.angle_alpha   90.00
_cell.angle_beta   90.00
_cell.angle_gamma   90.00
#
_symmetry.space_group_name_H-M   'P 1'
#
loop_
_entity.id
_entity.type
_entity.pdbx_description
1 polymer ?
#
loop_
_entity_poly.entity_id
_entity_poly.type
_entity_poly.pdbx_seq_one_letter_code
_entity_poly.pdbx_strand_id
1 'polypeptide(L)'
;MNHSKSAAPAFPDLPRPVSTCRPLRRRRTPAAGNAPRAMYGLPSAAAPQLPSHRACFASSSVPPVRAASAHCCAGLKQARPPAAAAAVAGRAAAPLLAAALLLSAAPYGLPAATPPAFAQPVSEGAALFRKACIGCHDMGGNILQPGATLFLKDLERNGVATEEELYNITYYGKGRMPGFGEKCTPRGQCTFGPRLSEDDIKLLASFVKSQAENGWPKIEGDGE
;
A
#
# COMPACT_ATOMS: atom_id res chain seq x y z
N MET A 1 -2.65 64.12 8.58
CA MET A 1 -2.40 62.66 8.62
C MET A 1 -3.74 61.98 8.50
N ASN A 2 -3.86 61.04 7.55
CA ASN A 2 -5.14 60.76 6.91
C ASN A 2 -5.48 59.29 7.15
N HIS A 3 -6.46 59.00 8.01
CA HIS A 3 -6.84 57.62 8.33
C HIS A 3 -7.85 57.06 7.32
N SER A 4 -7.33 56.51 6.22
CA SER A 4 -8.13 55.67 5.31
C SER A 4 -8.44 54.33 5.98
N LYS A 5 -9.64 54.21 6.56
CA LYS A 5 -10.14 52.98 7.17
C LYS A 5 -10.73 52.08 6.09
N SER A 6 -9.98 51.09 5.63
CA SER A 6 -10.43 50.15 4.59
C SER A 6 -11.58 49.27 5.12
N ALA A 7 -12.71 49.26 4.41
CA ALA A 7 -13.86 48.43 4.75
C ALA A 7 -13.77 47.07 4.05
N ALA A 8 -13.95 45.98 4.80
CA ALA A 8 -14.02 44.64 4.24
C ALA A 8 -15.39 44.40 3.55
N PRO A 9 -15.45 43.62 2.45
CA PRO A 9 -16.70 43.30 1.79
C PRO A 9 -17.57 42.35 2.63
N ALA A 10 -18.87 42.59 2.65
CA ALA A 10 -19.86 41.69 3.25
C ALA A 10 -20.13 40.50 2.31
N PHE A 11 -20.03 39.29 2.84
CA PHE A 11 -20.50 38.07 2.16
C PHE A 11 -21.99 37.84 2.47
N PRO A 12 -22.79 37.36 1.51
CA PRO A 12 -24.20 37.04 1.74
C PRO A 12 -24.36 35.77 2.61
N ASP A 13 -25.26 35.84 3.59
CA ASP A 13 -25.65 34.71 4.44
C ASP A 13 -26.29 33.58 3.62
N LEU A 14 -25.74 32.36 3.73
CA LEU A 14 -26.36 31.14 3.24
C LEU A 14 -27.22 30.48 4.35
N PRO A 15 -28.43 29.98 4.04
CA PRO A 15 -29.34 29.45 5.04
C PRO A 15 -28.83 28.16 5.67
N ARG A 16 -28.78 28.13 7.01
CA ARG A 16 -28.41 26.94 7.79
C ARG A 16 -29.52 25.88 7.77
N PRO A 17 -29.21 24.58 7.62
CA PRO A 17 -30.20 23.52 7.75
C PRO A 17 -30.66 23.36 9.21
N VAL A 18 -31.98 23.43 9.43
CA VAL A 18 -32.59 23.28 10.76
C VAL A 18 -32.79 21.79 11.08
N SER A 19 -31.85 21.20 11.83
CA SER A 19 -31.97 19.81 12.30
C SER A 19 -32.80 19.72 13.59
N THR A 20 -34.07 19.31 13.47
CA THR A 20 -35.01 19.19 14.59
C THR A 20 -34.96 17.80 15.27
N CYS A 21 -33.83 17.46 15.90
CA CYS A 21 -33.75 16.28 16.76
C CYS A 21 -34.61 16.46 18.04
N ARG A 22 -35.83 15.90 18.01
CA ARG A 22 -36.80 15.89 19.13
C ARG A 22 -36.33 14.94 20.25
N PRO A 23 -36.08 15.40 21.49
CA PRO A 23 -35.67 14.53 22.57
C PRO A 23 -36.84 13.71 23.14
N LEU A 24 -36.70 12.39 23.16
CA LEU A 24 -37.64 11.49 23.83
C LEU A 24 -37.47 11.59 25.36
N ARG A 25 -38.47 12.14 26.04
CA ARG A 25 -38.55 12.13 27.51
C ARG A 25 -38.57 10.70 28.05
N ARG A 26 -37.51 10.27 28.75
CA ARG A 26 -37.60 9.14 29.69
C ARG A 26 -38.10 9.62 31.06
N ARG A 27 -38.97 8.82 31.68
CA ARG A 27 -39.67 9.15 32.94
C ARG A 27 -38.73 9.04 34.14
N ARG A 28 -38.87 9.93 35.13
CA ARG A 28 -38.28 9.78 36.46
C ARG A 28 -38.97 8.64 37.22
N THR A 29 -38.19 7.82 37.91
CA THR A 29 -38.64 7.01 39.06
C THR A 29 -38.16 7.68 40.36
N PRO A 30 -38.93 7.59 41.47
CA PRO A 30 -38.56 8.22 42.74
C PRO A 30 -37.47 7.43 43.49
N ALA A 31 -36.77 8.12 44.40
CA ALA A 31 -35.70 7.57 45.22
C ALA A 31 -36.23 6.89 46.50
N ALA A 32 -35.44 5.99 47.07
CA ALA A 32 -35.66 5.41 48.40
C ALA A 32 -34.34 4.97 49.07
N GLY A 33 -34.25 5.16 50.39
CA GLY A 33 -33.34 4.39 51.27
C GLY A 33 -31.94 4.96 51.48
N ASN A 34 -31.37 4.71 52.67
CA ASN A 34 -30.12 5.30 53.15
C ASN A 34 -29.27 4.27 53.95
N ALA A 35 -27.94 4.39 53.89
CA ALA A 35 -26.95 3.81 54.81
C ALA A 35 -26.76 2.24 54.82
N PRO A 36 -25.79 1.64 55.57
CA PRO A 36 -24.38 1.59 55.11
C PRO A 36 -23.61 0.24 55.27
N ARG A 37 -22.57 0.06 54.44
CA ARG A 37 -21.23 -0.57 54.71
C ARG A 37 -21.12 -1.95 55.42
N ALA A 38 -20.94 -3.03 54.64
CA ALA A 38 -20.16 -4.26 54.94
C ALA A 38 -19.95 -5.03 53.60
N MET A 39 -18.74 -5.35 53.13
CA MET A 39 -17.82 -6.44 53.53
C MET A 39 -18.27 -7.87 53.15
N TYR A 40 -17.44 -8.53 52.31
CA TYR A 40 -17.36 -9.96 51.98
C TYR A 40 -18.47 -10.62 51.12
N GLY A 41 -18.06 -11.53 50.22
CA GLY A 41 -18.92 -12.56 49.61
C GLY A 41 -19.05 -12.52 48.08
N LEU A 42 -18.27 -13.34 47.37
CA LEU A 42 -18.71 -13.85 46.06
C LEU A 42 -19.82 -14.88 46.27
N PRO A 43 -20.79 -14.94 45.35
CA PRO A 43 -21.26 -16.25 44.91
C PRO A 43 -21.18 -16.42 43.39
N SER A 44 -20.79 -17.63 42.99
CA SER A 44 -20.91 -18.11 41.61
C SER A 44 -22.38 -18.12 41.18
N ALA A 45 -22.66 -17.58 39.98
CA ALA A 45 -23.99 -17.61 39.38
C ALA A 45 -23.90 -18.20 37.96
N ALA A 46 -24.75 -19.19 37.68
CA ALA A 46 -24.69 -20.00 36.47
C ALA A 46 -25.01 -19.22 35.19
N ALA A 47 -24.38 -19.61 34.08
CA ALA A 47 -24.72 -19.11 32.76
C ALA A 47 -26.06 -19.70 32.27
N PRO A 48 -27.06 -18.89 31.87
CA PRO A 48 -28.25 -19.39 31.20
C PRO A 48 -27.93 -19.78 29.76
N GLN A 49 -28.52 -20.87 29.27
CA GLN A 49 -28.32 -21.34 27.90
C GLN A 49 -29.12 -20.51 26.90
N LEU A 50 -28.50 -20.18 25.75
CA LEU A 50 -29.15 -19.50 24.63
C LEU A 50 -29.64 -20.52 23.58
N PRO A 51 -30.77 -20.25 22.89
CA PRO A 51 -31.52 -21.27 22.16
C PRO A 51 -30.94 -21.64 20.80
N SER A 52 -31.21 -22.89 20.41
CA SER A 52 -30.96 -23.43 19.07
C SER A 52 -31.84 -22.75 18.03
N HIS A 53 -31.22 -22.10 17.04
CA HIS A 53 -31.91 -21.62 15.84
C HIS A 53 -31.62 -22.53 14.64
N ARG A 54 -32.67 -23.22 14.24
CA ARG A 54 -32.71 -24.22 13.16
C ARG A 54 -32.93 -23.54 11.81
N ALA A 55 -31.98 -23.73 10.90
CA ALA A 55 -32.08 -23.72 9.44
C ALA A 55 -32.91 -22.63 8.71
N CYS A 56 -32.23 -21.83 7.89
CA CYS A 56 -32.73 -21.40 6.58
C CYS A 56 -31.69 -21.77 5.51
N PHE A 57 -31.92 -22.88 4.79
CA PHE A 57 -31.15 -23.21 3.59
C PHE A 57 -31.69 -22.39 2.42
N ALA A 58 -30.89 -21.45 1.90
CA ALA A 58 -31.14 -20.82 0.61
C ALA A 58 -30.24 -21.48 -0.44
N SER A 59 -30.84 -22.29 -1.31
CA SER A 59 -30.12 -22.99 -2.38
C SER A 59 -29.85 -22.04 -3.55
N SER A 60 -28.58 -21.73 -3.81
CA SER A 60 -28.14 -21.04 -5.02
C SER A 60 -27.36 -22.01 -5.90
N SER A 61 -28.09 -22.76 -6.70
CA SER A 61 -27.57 -23.66 -7.74
C SER A 61 -26.95 -22.85 -8.88
N VAL A 62 -25.61 -22.79 -8.94
CA VAL A 62 -24.86 -22.27 -10.08
C VAL A 62 -24.51 -23.43 -11.03
N PRO A 63 -24.94 -23.41 -12.30
CA PRO A 63 -24.64 -24.48 -13.24
C PRO A 63 -23.19 -24.42 -13.75
N PRO A 64 -22.53 -25.57 -13.98
CA PRO A 64 -21.18 -25.60 -14.55
C PRO A 64 -21.21 -25.28 -16.05
N VAL A 65 -20.38 -24.34 -16.48
CA VAL A 65 -20.20 -24.03 -17.91
C VAL A 65 -19.38 -25.15 -18.55
N ARG A 66 -20.00 -25.91 -19.46
CA ARG A 66 -19.35 -27.01 -20.21
C ARG A 66 -18.43 -26.48 -21.30
N ALA A 67 -17.31 -27.18 -21.50
CA ALA A 67 -16.47 -27.03 -22.67
C ALA A 67 -17.05 -27.77 -23.90
N ALA A 68 -16.96 -27.14 -25.06
CA ALA A 68 -16.95 -27.71 -26.42
C ALA A 68 -16.15 -26.69 -27.27
N SER A 69 -14.98 -26.98 -27.85
CA SER A 69 -14.58 -28.03 -28.81
C SER A 69 -14.99 -27.72 -30.26
N ALA A 70 -14.03 -27.99 -31.16
CA ALA A 70 -14.14 -28.17 -32.62
C ALA A 70 -14.21 -26.95 -33.57
N HIS A 71 -13.07 -26.72 -34.22
CA HIS A 71 -12.88 -26.52 -35.68
C HIS A 71 -13.67 -25.45 -36.45
N CYS A 72 -12.90 -24.53 -37.08
CA CYS A 72 -13.10 -24.18 -38.50
C CYS A 72 -11.78 -23.71 -39.13
N CYS A 73 -11.53 -24.07 -40.39
CA CYS A 73 -10.25 -23.84 -41.07
C CYS A 73 -10.29 -22.64 -42.02
N ALA A 74 -9.29 -21.76 -41.90
CA ALA A 74 -8.74 -20.93 -42.98
C ALA A 74 -7.29 -20.57 -42.56
N GLY A 75 -6.23 -20.71 -43.34
CA GLY A 75 -6.15 -20.95 -44.78
C GLY A 75 -5.82 -19.64 -45.51
N LEU A 76 -4.53 -19.32 -45.66
CA LEU A 76 -3.92 -18.86 -46.94
C LEU A 76 -2.41 -18.58 -46.79
N LYS A 77 -1.61 -19.23 -47.64
CA LYS A 77 -0.36 -18.75 -48.28
C LYS A 77 0.89 -18.49 -47.40
N GLN A 78 1.73 -19.52 -47.33
CA GLN A 78 3.19 -19.37 -47.17
C GLN A 78 3.80 -18.73 -48.44
N ALA A 79 4.77 -17.84 -48.25
CA ALA A 79 5.67 -17.36 -49.32
C ALA A 79 7.05 -18.01 -49.17
N ARG A 80 7.64 -18.40 -50.30
CA ARG A 80 8.86 -19.23 -50.40
C ARG A 80 9.97 -18.46 -51.13
N PRO A 81 11.15 -18.23 -50.53
CA PRO A 81 12.35 -17.96 -51.30
C PRO A 81 12.98 -19.29 -51.81
N PRO A 82 13.55 -19.33 -53.02
CA PRO A 82 14.09 -20.55 -53.61
C PRO A 82 15.48 -20.91 -53.07
N ALA A 83 15.78 -22.21 -53.01
CA ALA A 83 17.13 -22.70 -52.84
C ALA A 83 17.85 -22.71 -54.19
N ALA A 84 19.09 -22.23 -54.22
CA ALA A 84 20.06 -22.49 -55.30
C ALA A 84 21.08 -23.52 -54.81
N ALA A 85 21.45 -24.47 -55.66
CA ALA A 85 22.34 -25.57 -55.31
C ALA A 85 23.55 -25.66 -56.27
N ALA A 86 24.74 -25.70 -55.68
CA ALA A 86 25.99 -26.29 -56.20
C ALA A 86 26.92 -26.45 -54.96
N ALA A 87 27.45 -27.61 -54.58
CA ALA A 87 28.31 -28.55 -55.33
C ALA A 87 29.63 -27.86 -55.77
N VAL A 88 30.86 -28.38 -55.53
CA VAL A 88 31.31 -29.70 -55.04
C VAL A 88 32.77 -29.62 -54.51
N ALA A 89 33.17 -30.59 -53.68
CA ALA A 89 34.56 -31.06 -53.43
C ALA A 89 35.60 -30.06 -52.82
N GLY A 90 36.63 -30.51 -52.08
CA GLY A 90 37.06 -31.87 -51.76
C GLY A 90 37.97 -31.94 -50.51
N ARG A 91 38.32 -33.17 -50.11
CA ARG A 91 39.07 -33.49 -48.88
C ARG A 91 40.58 -33.18 -48.96
N ALA A 92 41.18 -32.81 -47.84
CA ALA A 92 42.52 -33.23 -47.44
C ALA A 92 42.61 -33.33 -45.90
N ALA A 93 43.36 -34.30 -45.37
CA ALA A 93 43.50 -34.55 -43.93
C ALA A 93 44.87 -34.09 -43.40
N ALA A 94 44.99 -34.04 -42.07
CA ALA A 94 46.13 -33.50 -41.30
C ALA A 94 47.48 -34.21 -41.56
N PRO A 95 48.60 -33.62 -41.09
CA PRO A 95 49.10 -34.03 -39.76
C PRO A 95 49.55 -32.88 -38.82
N LEU A 96 50.02 -33.25 -37.63
CA LEU A 96 50.26 -32.42 -36.43
C LEU A 96 51.75 -32.11 -36.18
N LEU A 97 52.02 -31.22 -35.20
CA LEU A 97 53.31 -30.90 -34.54
C LEU A 97 54.29 -30.04 -35.39
N ALA A 98 55.01 -29.02 -34.90
CA ALA A 98 55.08 -28.29 -33.61
C ALA A 98 55.43 -26.80 -33.92
N ALA A 99 55.76 -25.84 -33.04
CA ALA A 99 56.05 -25.76 -31.60
C ALA A 99 55.58 -24.36 -31.08
N ALA A 100 55.15 -24.16 -29.82
CA ALA A 100 55.92 -23.84 -28.60
C ALA A 100 56.81 -22.57 -28.63
N LEU A 101 56.64 -21.71 -27.60
CA LEU A 101 57.19 -20.35 -27.40
C LEU A 101 56.55 -19.31 -28.35
N LEU A 102 56.09 -18.12 -27.90
CA LEU A 102 56.63 -17.24 -26.86
C LEU A 102 55.59 -16.78 -25.82
N LEU A 103 55.98 -16.81 -24.54
CA LEU A 103 55.32 -16.15 -23.42
C LEU A 103 56.24 -15.04 -22.89
N SER A 104 56.02 -13.77 -23.27
CA SER A 104 56.58 -12.60 -22.57
C SER A 104 56.17 -11.26 -23.21
N ALA A 105 55.00 -10.72 -22.87
CA ALA A 105 54.69 -9.28 -22.92
C ALA A 105 53.30 -9.00 -22.31
N ALA A 106 53.18 -9.08 -20.99
CA ALA A 106 51.99 -8.59 -20.30
C ALA A 106 52.13 -7.08 -20.06
N PRO A 107 51.32 -6.21 -20.69
CA PRO A 107 51.22 -4.82 -20.26
C PRO A 107 50.51 -4.79 -18.90
N TYR A 108 51.29 -4.52 -17.84
CA TYR A 108 50.75 -4.22 -16.52
C TYR A 108 49.84 -2.98 -16.59
N GLY A 109 48.70 -3.03 -15.91
CA GLY A 109 48.00 -1.80 -15.48
C GLY A 109 46.96 -1.22 -16.44
N LEU A 110 46.02 -2.03 -16.94
CA LEU A 110 44.67 -1.51 -17.18
C LEU A 110 43.90 -1.56 -15.85
N PRO A 111 43.60 -0.44 -15.18
CA PRO A 111 42.64 -0.46 -14.09
C PRO A 111 41.29 -0.82 -14.68
N ALA A 112 40.77 -2.00 -14.34
CA ALA A 112 39.40 -2.35 -14.63
C ALA A 112 38.50 -1.33 -13.92
N ALA A 113 37.95 -0.38 -14.66
CA ALA A 113 36.97 0.56 -14.15
C ALA A 113 35.70 -0.23 -13.81
N THR A 114 35.64 -0.76 -12.58
CA THR A 114 34.38 -1.18 -11.99
C THR A 114 33.47 0.06 -12.05
N PRO A 115 32.36 0.03 -12.80
CA PRO A 115 31.42 1.13 -12.74
C PRO A 115 31.02 1.27 -11.26
N PRO A 116 30.94 2.49 -10.70
CA PRO A 116 30.39 2.64 -9.37
C PRO A 116 29.01 1.99 -9.39
N ALA A 117 28.82 0.96 -8.55
CA ALA A 117 27.49 0.45 -8.28
C ALA A 117 26.74 1.63 -7.66
N PHE A 118 25.89 2.28 -8.45
CA PHE A 118 25.07 3.39 -8.01
C PHE A 118 23.97 2.85 -7.10
N ALA A 119 24.34 2.45 -5.89
CA ALA A 119 23.42 2.39 -4.78
C ALA A 119 22.86 3.81 -4.62
N GLN A 120 21.66 4.03 -5.16
CA GLN A 120 21.00 5.32 -5.04
C GLN A 120 20.88 5.63 -3.55
N PRO A 121 21.19 6.86 -3.10
CA PRO A 121 21.06 7.21 -1.70
C PRO A 121 19.61 6.98 -1.30
N VAL A 122 19.40 5.97 -0.44
CA VAL A 122 18.06 5.56 -0.01
C VAL A 122 17.40 6.77 0.62
N SER A 123 16.31 7.25 0.01
CA SER A 123 15.67 8.48 0.46
C SER A 123 15.26 8.37 1.93
N GLU A 124 15.35 9.47 2.66
CA GLU A 124 15.01 9.50 4.09
C GLU A 124 13.57 9.01 4.33
N GLY A 125 12.64 9.42 3.44
CA GLY A 125 11.27 8.90 3.40
C GLY A 125 11.20 7.38 3.20
N ALA A 126 12.05 6.78 2.36
CA ALA A 126 12.10 5.32 2.20
C ALA A 126 12.62 4.61 3.47
N ALA A 127 13.61 5.18 4.15
CA ALA A 127 14.11 4.64 5.42
C ALA A 127 13.05 4.72 6.54
N LEU A 128 12.35 5.85 6.65
CA LEU A 128 11.21 6.03 7.56
C LEU A 128 10.08 5.05 7.23
N PHE A 129 9.76 4.87 5.94
CA PHE A 129 8.70 3.96 5.48
C PHE A 129 9.00 2.50 5.84
N ARG A 130 10.25 2.04 5.64
CA ARG A 130 10.70 0.70 6.07
C ARG A 130 10.62 0.52 7.59
N LYS A 131 10.83 1.57 8.38
CA LYS A 131 10.76 1.51 9.85
C LYS A 131 9.33 1.53 10.39
N ALA A 132 8.42 2.29 9.79
CA ALA A 132 7.11 2.59 10.37
C ALA A 132 5.91 2.00 9.62
N CYS A 133 6.02 1.77 8.29
CA CYS A 133 4.87 1.54 7.41
C CYS A 133 4.86 0.13 6.79
N ILE A 134 6.04 -0.44 6.50
CA ILE A 134 6.18 -1.71 5.75
C ILE A 134 5.40 -2.88 6.38
N GLY A 135 5.29 -2.92 7.71
CA GLY A 135 4.56 -3.98 8.42
C GLY A 135 3.05 -4.05 8.12
N CYS A 136 2.49 -3.05 7.43
CA CYS A 136 1.13 -3.10 6.87
C CYS A 136 1.06 -2.80 5.37
N HIS A 137 2.01 -2.03 4.84
CA HIS A 137 2.03 -1.48 3.48
C HIS A 137 3.24 -1.93 2.67
N ASP A 138 3.70 -3.17 2.87
CA ASP A 138 4.78 -3.75 2.08
C ASP A 138 4.50 -3.69 0.57
N MET A 139 5.52 -3.30 -0.20
CA MET A 139 5.45 -3.01 -1.64
C MET A 139 4.23 -2.16 -2.08
N GLY A 140 3.76 -1.25 -1.21
CA GLY A 140 2.58 -0.41 -1.48
C GLY A 140 1.23 -1.09 -1.26
N GLY A 141 1.20 -2.32 -0.76
CA GLY A 141 -0.02 -3.08 -0.46
C GLY A 141 -0.81 -2.55 0.75
N ASN A 142 -1.75 -3.37 1.23
CA ASN A 142 -2.40 -3.20 2.53
C ASN A 142 -2.89 -4.56 3.04
N ILE A 143 -2.23 -5.11 4.06
CA ILE A 143 -2.58 -6.44 4.60
C ILE A 143 -3.86 -6.45 5.45
N LEU A 144 -4.32 -5.28 5.92
CA LEU A 144 -5.45 -5.16 6.83
C LEU A 144 -6.79 -4.89 6.12
N GLN A 145 -6.76 -4.14 5.01
CA GLN A 145 -7.94 -3.70 4.26
C GLN A 145 -7.69 -3.77 2.74
N PRO A 146 -8.22 -4.80 2.05
CA PRO A 146 -8.22 -4.86 0.59
C PRO A 146 -8.90 -3.63 -0.03
N GLY A 147 -8.32 -3.08 -1.10
CA GLY A 147 -8.84 -1.90 -1.78
C GLY A 147 -8.53 -0.56 -1.08
N ALA A 148 -7.69 -0.58 -0.05
CA ALA A 148 -7.08 0.60 0.57
C ALA A 148 -5.54 0.52 0.51
N THR A 149 -5.00 0.08 -0.63
CA THR A 149 -3.56 0.04 -0.88
C THR A 149 -3.00 1.43 -1.19
N LEU A 150 -1.67 1.56 -1.22
CA LEU A 150 -0.97 2.79 -1.59
C LEU A 150 -0.68 2.89 -3.10
N PHE A 151 -1.26 2.01 -3.93
CA PHE A 151 -1.22 2.16 -5.38
C PHE A 151 -2.14 3.31 -5.82
N LEU A 152 -1.72 4.08 -6.84
CA LEU A 152 -2.42 5.28 -7.30
C LEU A 152 -3.93 5.05 -7.53
N LYS A 153 -4.31 3.97 -8.20
CA LYS A 153 -5.72 3.56 -8.44
C LYS A 153 -6.57 3.41 -7.18
N ASP A 154 -5.96 2.99 -6.06
CA ASP A 154 -6.65 2.86 -4.78
C ASP A 154 -6.69 4.21 -4.05
N LEU A 155 -5.62 5.00 -4.12
CA LEU A 155 -5.58 6.35 -3.55
C LEU A 155 -6.62 7.26 -4.23
N GLU A 156 -6.69 7.26 -5.56
CA GLU A 156 -7.66 8.02 -6.35
C GLU A 156 -9.10 7.60 -6.02
N ARG A 157 -9.40 6.29 -6.05
CA ARG A 157 -10.74 5.76 -5.73
C ARG A 157 -11.20 6.12 -4.32
N ASN A 158 -10.25 6.23 -3.38
CA ASN A 158 -10.53 6.59 -1.99
C ASN A 158 -10.46 8.11 -1.73
N GLY A 159 -10.16 8.93 -2.76
CA GLY A 159 -10.09 10.39 -2.66
C GLY A 159 -8.88 10.93 -1.89
N VAL A 160 -7.75 10.21 -1.88
CA VAL A 160 -6.59 10.46 -1.00
C VAL A 160 -5.25 10.39 -1.75
N ALA A 161 -5.26 10.67 -3.05
CA ALA A 161 -4.06 10.69 -3.90
C ALA A 161 -3.24 11.99 -3.78
N THR A 162 -3.74 13.00 -3.06
CA THR A 162 -3.00 14.23 -2.79
C THR A 162 -2.04 14.06 -1.62
N GLU A 163 -0.98 14.86 -1.62
CA GLU A 163 0.08 14.78 -0.61
C GLU A 163 -0.41 15.22 0.76
N GLU A 164 -1.32 16.20 0.76
CA GLU A 164 -1.98 16.74 1.93
C GLU A 164 -2.87 15.69 2.61
N GLU A 165 -3.57 14.84 1.86
CA GLU A 165 -4.40 13.79 2.46
C GLU A 165 -3.61 12.55 2.87
N LEU A 166 -2.51 12.23 2.17
CA LEU A 166 -1.52 11.26 2.65
C LEU A 166 -0.89 11.71 3.98
N TYR A 167 -0.56 13.00 4.09
CA TYR A 167 -0.11 13.62 5.34
C TYR A 167 -1.19 13.51 6.43
N ASN A 168 -2.43 13.94 6.16
CA ASN A 168 -3.53 13.91 7.14
C ASN A 168 -3.80 12.49 7.66
N ILE A 169 -3.83 11.49 6.77
CA ILE A 169 -4.08 10.09 7.14
C ILE A 169 -2.91 9.52 7.93
N THR A 170 -1.67 9.85 7.57
CA THR A 170 -0.49 9.42 8.33
C THR A 170 -0.43 10.10 9.69
N TYR A 171 -0.84 11.37 9.79
CA TYR A 171 -0.84 12.14 11.03
C TYR A 171 -1.93 11.67 12.02
N TYR A 172 -3.19 11.62 11.58
CA TYR A 172 -4.35 11.35 12.45
C TYR A 172 -4.82 9.89 12.44
N GLY A 173 -4.41 9.09 11.46
CA GLY A 173 -4.89 7.73 11.26
C GLY A 173 -6.25 7.68 10.55
N LYS A 174 -6.59 6.52 9.98
CA LYS A 174 -7.87 6.29 9.29
C LYS A 174 -8.33 4.84 9.48
N GLY A 175 -9.52 4.67 10.07
CA GLY A 175 -10.11 3.35 10.32
C GLY A 175 -9.22 2.49 11.22
N ARG A 176 -8.59 1.46 10.64
CA ARG A 176 -7.67 0.54 11.34
C ARG A 176 -6.20 0.99 11.30
N MET A 177 -5.85 1.98 10.47
CA MET A 177 -4.49 2.52 10.42
C MET A 177 -4.29 3.53 11.57
N PRO A 178 -3.28 3.34 12.45
CA PRO A 178 -3.01 4.26 13.53
C PRO A 178 -2.39 5.58 13.04
N GLY A 179 -2.71 6.70 13.69
CA GLY A 179 -2.06 7.99 13.43
C GLY A 179 -0.70 8.14 14.12
N PHE A 180 0.28 8.67 13.40
CA PHE A 180 1.68 8.81 13.86
C PHE A 180 2.03 10.21 14.38
N GLY A 181 1.20 11.22 14.13
CA GLY A 181 1.47 12.61 14.50
C GLY A 181 1.55 12.84 16.00
N GLU A 182 2.42 13.76 16.44
CA GLU A 182 2.59 14.12 17.85
C GLU A 182 1.27 14.50 18.54
N LYS A 183 0.44 15.29 17.86
CA LYS A 183 -0.85 15.80 18.37
C LYS A 183 -2.03 14.85 18.06
N CYS A 184 -1.78 13.65 17.50
CA CYS A 184 -2.85 12.67 17.26
C CYS A 184 -3.54 12.29 18.58
N THR A 185 -4.88 12.38 18.55
CA THR A 185 -5.81 12.14 19.66
C THR A 185 -7.15 11.65 19.10
N PRO A 186 -7.91 10.76 19.79
CA PRO A 186 -7.63 10.13 21.08
C PRO A 186 -6.54 9.06 20.98
N ARG A 187 -5.89 8.74 22.12
CA ARG A 187 -4.73 7.82 22.17
C ARG A 187 -4.97 6.46 21.50
N GLY A 188 -6.19 5.91 21.55
CA GLY A 188 -6.53 4.63 20.92
C GLY A 188 -6.65 4.64 19.38
N GLN A 189 -6.67 5.83 18.74
CA GLN A 189 -6.61 5.97 17.28
C GLN A 189 -5.16 6.09 16.76
N CYS A 190 -4.20 6.28 17.67
CA CYS A 190 -2.84 6.64 17.32
C CYS A 190 -1.88 5.49 17.59
N THR A 191 -0.66 5.59 17.06
CA THR A 191 0.39 4.61 17.33
C THR A 191 0.73 4.59 18.83
N PHE A 192 0.97 3.38 19.33
CA PHE A 192 1.50 3.11 20.67
C PHE A 192 3.03 3.29 20.73
N GLY A 193 3.71 3.29 19.58
CA GLY A 193 5.14 3.58 19.48
C GLY A 193 5.45 5.08 19.57
N PRO A 194 6.73 5.46 19.32
CA PRO A 194 7.13 6.85 19.16
C PRO A 194 6.28 7.55 18.09
N ARG A 195 5.96 8.82 18.34
CA ARG A 195 5.35 9.70 17.34
C ARG A 195 6.41 10.22 16.38
N LEU A 196 5.99 10.55 15.18
CA LEU A 196 6.83 11.16 14.15
C LEU A 196 6.62 12.68 14.15
N SER A 197 7.66 13.43 13.78
CA SER A 197 7.56 14.88 13.62
C SER A 197 6.68 15.24 12.41
N GLU A 198 6.23 16.50 12.34
CA GLU A 198 5.46 16.97 11.18
C GLU A 198 6.28 16.91 9.88
N ASP A 199 7.61 17.03 9.95
CA ASP A 199 8.49 16.98 8.78
C ASP A 199 8.78 15.54 8.33
N ASP A 200 8.96 14.59 9.26
CA ASP A 200 9.00 13.14 8.95
C ASP A 200 7.73 12.68 8.21
N ILE A 201 6.56 13.18 8.65
CA ILE A 201 5.27 12.80 8.07
C ILE A 201 5.08 13.43 6.67
N LYS A 202 5.60 14.65 6.44
CA LYS A 202 5.67 15.22 5.08
C LYS A 202 6.57 14.38 4.18
N LEU A 203 7.79 14.06 4.63
CA LEU A 203 8.72 13.20 3.87
C LEU A 203 8.09 11.85 3.51
N LEU A 204 7.34 11.24 4.43
CA LEU A 204 6.56 10.03 4.17
C LEU A 204 5.44 10.25 3.14
N ALA A 205 4.69 11.34 3.22
CA ALA A 205 3.63 11.66 2.27
C ALA A 205 4.16 11.88 0.85
N SER A 206 5.22 12.70 0.69
CA SER A 206 5.90 12.91 -0.59
C SER A 206 6.48 11.60 -1.15
N PHE A 207 7.07 10.76 -0.29
CA PHE A 207 7.60 9.46 -0.68
C PHE A 207 6.50 8.49 -1.15
N VAL A 208 5.40 8.35 -0.40
CA VAL A 208 4.28 7.48 -0.78
C VAL A 208 3.63 7.92 -2.09
N LYS A 209 3.47 9.23 -2.30
CA LYS A 209 2.96 9.79 -3.56
C LYS A 209 3.88 9.47 -4.74
N SER A 210 5.19 9.73 -4.59
CA SER A 210 6.18 9.39 -5.62
C SER A 210 6.20 7.89 -5.93
N GLN A 211 6.15 7.02 -4.92
CA GLN A 211 6.07 5.57 -5.13
C GLN A 211 4.76 5.16 -5.81
N ALA A 212 3.63 5.77 -5.49
CA ALA A 212 2.34 5.49 -6.12
C ALA A 212 2.34 5.89 -7.61
N GLU A 213 2.90 7.05 -7.94
CA GLU A 213 3.07 7.55 -9.32
C GLU A 213 4.03 6.67 -10.14
N ASN A 214 5.10 6.16 -9.52
CA ASN A 214 6.09 5.27 -10.15
C ASN A 214 5.70 3.78 -10.11
N GLY A 215 4.52 3.42 -9.60
CA GLY A 215 4.02 2.04 -9.59
C GLY A 215 4.71 1.10 -8.59
N TRP A 216 5.24 1.63 -7.49
CA TRP A 216 5.97 0.91 -6.43
C TRP A 216 7.16 0.07 -6.93
N PRO A 217 8.21 0.72 -7.49
CA PRO A 217 9.47 0.04 -7.76
C PRO A 217 10.07 -0.51 -6.47
N LYS A 218 10.87 -1.59 -6.59
CA LYS A 218 11.58 -2.18 -5.45
C LYS A 218 12.48 -1.13 -4.82
N ILE A 219 12.32 -0.91 -3.51
CA ILE A 219 13.17 0.00 -2.74
C ILE A 219 14.53 -0.69 -2.57
N GLU A 220 15.51 -0.32 -3.38
CA GLU A 220 16.88 -0.81 -3.24
C GLU A 220 17.46 -0.43 -1.86
N GLY A 221 18.23 -1.34 -1.25
CA GLY A 221 18.69 -1.24 0.14
C GLY A 221 18.18 -2.35 1.06
N ASP A 222 17.72 -3.48 0.49
CA ASP A 222 17.39 -4.72 1.20
C ASP A 222 18.55 -5.74 1.25
N GLY A 223 19.75 -5.34 0.84
CA GLY A 223 20.96 -6.18 0.86
C GLY A 223 22.11 -5.53 1.63
N GLU A 224 22.21 -5.87 2.92
CA GLU A 224 23.39 -6.43 3.64
C GLU A 224 23.00 -6.69 5.11
#